data_AF-A0A3N5YRJ8-F1
#
_entry.id   AF-A0A3N5YRJ8-F1
#
_cell.length_a   1.000
_cell.length_b   1.000
_cell.length_c   1.000
_cell.angle_alpha   90.00
_cell.angle_beta   90.00
_cell.angle_gamma   90.00
#
_symmetry.space_group_name_H-M   'P 1'
#
loop_
_entity.id
_entity.type
_entity.pdbx_description
1 polymer ?
#
loop_
_entity_poly.entity_id
_entity_poly.type
_entity_poly.pdbx_seq_one_letter_code
_entity_poly.pdbx_strand_id
1 'polypeptide(L)'
;MIIQATAPGKVILFGEHAVVYKRPAIAAPVADVQARATIEPAESGAGFRIIAADLGQDYFLAQAQPNDPLAAIAQNTLRHLGQATPPDVVLQIASTVPLGRGLGSGAAVSTAIVRALAE
;
A
#
# COMPACT_ATOMS: atom_id res chain seq x y z
N MET A 1 1.10 -5.24 19.14
CA MET A 1 -0.32 -5.31 18.73
C MET A 1 -0.34 -5.54 17.23
N ILE A 2 -1.23 -6.39 16.72
CA ILE A 2 -1.42 -6.55 15.28
C ILE A 2 -2.31 -5.40 14.79
N ILE A 3 -1.84 -4.64 13.81
CA ILE A 3 -2.58 -3.53 13.20
C ILE A 3 -3.01 -3.97 11.80
N GLN A 4 -4.23 -3.63 11.41
CA GLN A 4 -4.75 -3.99 10.10
C GLN A 4 -5.56 -2.86 9.50
N ALA A 5 -5.25 -2.50 8.25
CA ALA A 5 -6.01 -1.51 7.49
C ALA A 5 -6.40 -2.06 6.11
N THR A 6 -7.51 -1.53 5.59
CA THR A 6 -7.98 -1.85 4.24
C THR A 6 -8.27 -0.58 3.43
N ALA A 7 -8.26 -0.75 2.11
CA ALA A 7 -8.72 0.27 1.18
C ALA A 7 -9.40 -0.39 -0.03
N PRO A 8 -10.55 0.14 -0.49
CA PRO A 8 -11.24 -0.40 -1.64
C PRO A 8 -10.52 -0.02 -2.94
N GLY A 9 -10.77 -0.81 -3.99
CA GLY A 9 -10.55 -0.36 -5.36
C GLY A 9 -11.48 0.82 -5.70
N LYS A 10 -11.29 1.39 -6.90
CA LYS A 10 -12.14 2.48 -7.41
C LYS A 10 -12.47 2.27 -8.88
N VAL A 11 -13.60 2.80 -9.31
CA VAL A 11 -13.92 3.01 -10.73
C VAL A 11 -14.05 4.50 -11.01
N ILE A 12 -13.68 4.95 -12.21
CA ILE A 12 -14.04 6.30 -12.68
C ILE A 12 -15.29 6.14 -13.53
N LEU A 13 -16.39 6.74 -13.09
CA LEU A 13 -17.67 6.69 -13.80
C LEU A 13 -17.66 7.66 -14.99
N PHE A 14 -17.08 8.84 -14.80
CA PHE A 14 -16.98 9.87 -15.84
C PHE A 14 -15.68 10.66 -15.71
N GLY A 15 -15.11 11.06 -16.85
CA GLY A 15 -14.05 12.06 -16.90
C GLY A 15 -12.63 11.54 -16.73
N GLU A 16 -12.36 10.25 -16.97
CA GLU A 16 -11.00 9.68 -16.84
C GLU A 16 -9.96 10.37 -17.75
N HIS A 17 -10.38 10.83 -18.93
CA HIS A 17 -9.56 11.64 -19.84
C HIS A 17 -9.70 13.14 -19.56
N ALA A 18 -10.80 13.57 -18.93
CA ALA A 18 -11.09 14.97 -18.65
C ALA A 18 -10.12 15.55 -17.60
N VAL A 19 -9.72 14.73 -16.62
CA VAL A 19 -8.75 15.14 -15.57
C VAL A 19 -7.38 15.51 -16.13
N VAL A 20 -6.98 14.95 -17.28
CA VAL A 20 -5.74 15.34 -17.99
C VAL A 20 -5.77 16.82 -18.40
N TYR A 21 -6.96 17.35 -18.66
CA TYR A 21 -7.20 18.74 -19.05
C TYR A 21 -7.69 19.60 -17.87
N LYS A 22 -7.42 19.20 -16.62
CA LYS A 22 -7.84 19.92 -15.40
C LYS A 22 -9.37 20.09 -15.29
N ARG A 23 -10.14 19.16 -15.85
CA ARG A 23 -11.60 19.08 -15.69
C ARG A 23 -11.97 18.02 -14.66
N PRO A 24 -13.13 18.12 -13.99
CA PRO A 24 -13.51 17.17 -12.95
C PRO A 24 -13.78 15.76 -13.51
N ALA A 25 -13.67 14.78 -12.62
CA ALA A 25 -14.12 13.39 -12.83
C ALA A 25 -14.98 12.95 -11.65
N ILE A 26 -15.84 11.97 -11.90
CA ILE A 26 -16.62 11.30 -10.86
C ILE A 26 -16.05 9.89 -10.71
N ALA A 27 -15.57 9.57 -9.52
CA ALA A 27 -15.08 8.24 -9.17
C ALA A 27 -15.88 7.69 -7.98
N ALA A 28 -16.00 6.36 -7.93
CA ALA A 28 -16.69 5.65 -6.86
C ALA A 28 -15.82 4.49 -6.35
N PRO A 29 -15.86 4.19 -5.04
CA PRO A 29 -15.21 3.00 -4.51
C PRO A 29 -15.91 1.73 -5.01
N VAL A 30 -15.14 0.67 -5.23
CA VAL A 30 -15.64 -0.67 -5.56
C VAL A 30 -15.37 -1.56 -4.34
N ALA A 31 -16.34 -1.64 -3.42
CA ALA A 31 -16.15 -2.26 -2.11
C ALA A 31 -15.89 -3.78 -2.16
N ASP A 32 -16.34 -4.45 -3.23
CA ASP A 32 -16.18 -5.89 -3.43
C ASP A 32 -14.71 -6.30 -3.63
N VAL A 33 -13.83 -5.36 -4.00
CA VAL A 33 -12.40 -5.60 -4.16
C VAL A 33 -11.60 -4.65 -3.28
N GLN A 34 -10.65 -5.19 -2.51
CA GLN A 34 -9.93 -4.45 -1.49
C GLN A 34 -8.47 -4.86 -1.41
N ALA A 35 -7.63 -3.90 -1.08
CA ALA A 35 -6.28 -4.15 -0.58
C ALA A 35 -6.31 -4.16 0.96
N ARG A 36 -5.45 -5.01 1.54
CA ARG A 36 -5.26 -5.17 2.98
C ARG A 36 -3.76 -5.08 3.28
N ALA A 37 -3.44 -4.34 4.33
CA ALA A 37 -2.12 -4.30 4.94
C ALA A 37 -2.25 -4.70 6.41
N THR A 38 -1.42 -5.64 6.84
CA THR A 38 -1.33 -6.08 8.23
C THR A 38 0.08 -5.85 8.72
N ILE A 39 0.22 -5.23 9.88
CA ILE A 39 1.51 -4.99 10.54
C ILE A 39 1.54 -5.78 11.84
N GLU A 40 2.57 -6.62 11.96
CA GLU A 40 2.85 -7.40 13.16
C GLU A 40 4.20 -6.98 13.73
N PRO A 41 4.32 -6.75 15.05
CA PRO A 41 5.62 -6.52 15.67
C PRO A 41 6.54 -7.72 15.46
N ALA A 42 7.80 -7.44 15.16
CA ALA A 42 8.85 -8.45 15.12
C ALA A 42 9.75 -8.36 16.36
N GLU A 43 10.62 -9.34 16.53
CA GLU A 43 11.65 -9.31 17.58
C GLU A 43 12.61 -8.14 17.35
N SER A 44 13.19 -7.62 18.44
CA SER A 44 14.15 -6.51 18.36
C SER A 44 15.33 -6.88 17.46
N GLY A 45 15.61 -6.02 16.48
CA GLY A 45 16.67 -6.22 15.49
C GLY A 45 16.29 -7.13 14.31
N ALA A 46 15.05 -7.63 14.23
CA ALA A 46 14.58 -8.40 13.09
C ALA A 46 14.47 -7.55 11.81
N GLY A 47 14.29 -6.23 11.94
CA GLY A 47 14.11 -5.28 10.86
C GLY A 47 12.68 -5.22 10.32
N PHE A 48 12.49 -4.37 9.31
CA PHE A 48 11.21 -4.22 8.61
C PHE A 48 11.13 -5.19 7.45
N ARG A 49 10.29 -6.21 7.53
CA ARG A 49 10.05 -7.20 6.46
C ARG A 49 8.77 -6.87 5.70
N ILE A 50 8.81 -6.93 4.37
CA ILE A 50 7.66 -6.76 3.47
C ILE A 50 7.35 -8.11 2.84
N ILE A 51 6.10 -8.53 2.95
CA ILE A 51 5.57 -9.76 2.35
C ILE A 51 4.37 -9.40 1.49
N ALA A 52 4.50 -9.54 0.17
CA ALA A 52 3.42 -9.38 -0.79
C ALA A 52 3.27 -10.69 -1.58
N ALA A 53 2.48 -11.62 -1.02
CA ALA A 53 2.34 -12.98 -1.55
C ALA A 53 1.77 -12.99 -2.98
N ASP A 54 0.83 -12.09 -3.28
CA ASP A 54 0.22 -11.95 -4.61
C ASP A 54 1.23 -11.56 -5.70
N LEU A 55 2.37 -10.99 -5.31
CA LEU A 55 3.48 -10.60 -6.19
C LEU A 55 4.67 -11.56 -6.09
N GLY A 56 4.61 -12.58 -5.23
CA GLY A 56 5.72 -13.48 -4.94
C GLY A 56 6.91 -12.77 -4.29
N GLN A 57 6.68 -11.69 -3.54
CA GLN A 57 7.73 -10.89 -2.91
C GLN A 57 7.79 -11.11 -1.41
N ASP A 58 9.00 -11.31 -0.90
CA ASP A 58 9.31 -11.45 0.51
C ASP A 58 10.75 -10.99 0.75
N TYR A 59 10.91 -9.82 1.37
CA TYR A 59 12.21 -9.20 1.52
C TYR A 59 12.23 -8.20 2.68
N PHE A 60 13.42 -7.87 3.17
CA PHE A 60 13.59 -6.78 4.11
C PHE A 60 13.64 -5.43 3.41
N LEU A 61 13.05 -4.40 4.01
CA LEU A 61 13.04 -3.04 3.48
C LEU A 61 14.45 -2.52 3.16
N ALA A 62 15.44 -2.92 3.95
CA ALA A 62 16.85 -2.58 3.74
C ALA A 62 17.47 -3.22 2.48
N GLN A 63 16.85 -4.27 1.94
CA GLN A 63 17.27 -5.03 0.76
C GLN A 63 16.43 -4.70 -0.48
N ALA A 64 15.53 -3.72 -0.37
CA ALA A 64 14.65 -3.33 -1.47
C ALA A 64 15.45 -2.93 -2.71
N GLN A 65 15.00 -3.38 -3.88
CA GLN A 65 15.60 -3.00 -5.14
C GLN A 65 15.36 -1.50 -5.43
N PRO A 66 16.22 -0.86 -6.23
CA PRO A 66 15.94 0.49 -6.71
C PRO A 66 14.57 0.56 -7.39
N ASN A 67 13.78 1.60 -7.08
CA ASN A 67 12.41 1.81 -7.57
C ASN A 67 11.38 0.76 -7.15
N ASP A 68 11.62 0.00 -6.07
CA ASP A 68 10.58 -0.85 -5.48
C ASP A 68 9.41 0.01 -4.96
N PRO A 69 8.18 -0.16 -5.49
CA PRO A 69 7.05 0.68 -5.13
C PRO A 69 6.56 0.46 -3.70
N LEU A 70 6.61 -0.78 -3.19
CA LEU A 70 6.14 -1.10 -1.84
C LEU A 70 7.12 -0.53 -0.79
N ALA A 71 8.42 -0.68 -1.05
CA ALA A 71 9.45 -0.06 -0.24
C ALA A 71 9.33 1.47 -0.24
N ALA A 72 9.07 2.07 -1.41
CA ALA A 72 8.88 3.51 -1.51
C ALA A 72 7.66 4.00 -0.70
N ILE A 73 6.54 3.27 -0.72
CA ILE A 73 5.36 3.60 0.10
C ILE A 73 5.72 3.56 1.59
N ALA A 74 6.33 2.47 2.05
CA ALA A 74 6.71 2.30 3.45
C ALA A 74 7.70 3.41 3.90
N GLN A 75 8.79 3.62 3.16
CA GLN A 75 9.81 4.63 3.48
C GLN A 75 9.24 6.04 3.49
N ASN A 76 8.43 6.41 2.49
CA ASN A 76 7.84 7.75 2.43
C ASN A 76 6.84 7.97 3.58
N THR A 77 6.09 6.94 3.95
CA THR A 77 5.16 7.01 5.10
C THR A 77 5.92 7.18 6.40
N LEU A 78 6.92 6.33 6.66
CA LEU A 78 7.76 6.42 7.86
C LEU A 78 8.45 7.79 7.96
N ARG A 79 8.99 8.29 6.84
CA ARG A 79 9.59 9.63 6.77
C ARG A 79 8.58 10.73 7.10
N HIS A 80 7.36 10.64 6.57
CA HIS A 80 6.29 11.60 6.87
C HIS A 80 5.89 11.58 8.35
N LEU A 81 5.90 10.40 8.98
CA LEU A 81 5.65 10.21 10.41
C LEU A 81 6.84 10.57 11.30
N GLY A 82 7.95 11.04 10.73
CA GLY A 82 9.16 11.40 11.50
C GLY A 82 9.97 10.20 12.01
N GLN A 83 9.72 8.99 11.52
CA GLN A 83 10.48 7.80 11.88
C GLN A 83 11.75 7.70 11.03
N ALA A 84 12.88 8.13 11.61
CA ALA A 84 14.19 8.10 10.94
C ALA A 84 14.70 6.68 10.71
N THR A 85 14.38 5.76 11.62
CA THR A 85 14.73 4.34 11.54
C THR A 85 13.46 3.50 11.41
N PRO A 86 13.35 2.62 10.41
CA PRO A 86 12.24 1.69 10.31
C PRO A 86 12.12 0.80 11.55
N PRO A 87 10.91 0.54 12.06
CA PRO A 87 10.69 -0.35 13.20
C PRO A 87 10.87 -1.82 12.82
N ASP A 88 11.04 -2.67 13.83
CA ASP A 88 11.05 -4.12 13.69
C ASP A 88 9.61 -4.64 13.53
N VAL A 89 9.18 -4.85 12.29
CA VAL A 89 7.81 -5.27 11.96
C VAL A 89 7.77 -6.16 10.73
N VAL A 90 6.72 -6.96 10.62
CA VAL A 90 6.33 -7.66 9.39
C VAL A 90 5.11 -6.96 8.80
N LEU A 91 5.27 -6.39 7.60
CA LEU A 91 4.18 -5.86 6.78
C LEU A 91 3.73 -6.92 5.78
N GLN A 92 2.53 -7.45 5.97
CA GLN A 92 1.88 -8.36 5.02
C GLN A 92 0.86 -7.62 4.16
N ILE A 93 0.90 -7.84 2.86
CA ILE A 93 0.07 -7.18 1.86
C ILE A 93 -0.69 -8.24 1.06
N ALA A 94 -2.00 -8.06 0.95
CA ALA A 94 -2.88 -8.87 0.11
C ALA A 94 -3.88 -7.98 -0.62
N SER A 95 -4.26 -8.32 -1.85
CA SER A 95 -5.20 -7.54 -2.65
C SER A 95 -6.09 -8.41 -3.51
N THR A 96 -7.41 -8.22 -3.40
CA THR A 96 -8.39 -8.79 -4.35
C THR A 96 -8.65 -7.86 -5.55
N VAL A 97 -8.02 -6.68 -5.60
CA VAL A 97 -8.18 -5.73 -6.71
C VAL A 97 -7.46 -6.24 -7.96
N PRO A 98 -8.17 -6.45 -9.08
CA PRO A 98 -7.55 -6.92 -10.31
C PRO A 98 -6.44 -5.99 -10.83
N LEU A 99 -5.27 -6.57 -11.11
CA LEU A 99 -4.14 -5.86 -11.67
C LEU A 99 -4.43 -5.39 -13.10
N GLY A 100 -4.05 -4.16 -13.41
CA GLY A 100 -4.10 -3.61 -14.78
C GLY A 100 -5.50 -3.35 -15.34
N ARG A 101 -6.57 -3.35 -14.51
CA ARG A 101 -7.96 -3.18 -14.97
C ARG A 101 -8.55 -1.79 -14.75
N GLY A 102 -7.74 -0.77 -14.46
CA GLY A 102 -8.24 0.59 -14.17
C GLY A 102 -8.93 0.74 -12.82
N LEU A 103 -8.93 -0.32 -11.99
CA LEU A 103 -9.60 -0.37 -10.68
C LEU A 103 -8.80 0.26 -9.53
N GLY A 104 -7.67 0.91 -9.83
CA GLY A 104 -6.89 1.62 -8.82
C GLY A 104 -6.15 0.72 -7.82
N SER A 105 -5.72 -0.48 -8.22
CA SER A 105 -5.00 -1.42 -7.33
C SER A 105 -3.80 -0.79 -6.61
N GLY A 106 -2.96 -0.03 -7.33
CA GLY A 106 -1.82 0.64 -6.71
C GLY A 106 -2.26 1.66 -5.64
N ALA A 107 -3.29 2.45 -5.92
CA ALA A 107 -3.82 3.42 -4.97
C ALA A 107 -4.43 2.73 -3.74
N ALA A 108 -5.14 1.61 -3.92
CA ALA A 108 -5.70 0.83 -2.83
C ALA A 108 -4.59 0.24 -1.94
N VAL A 109 -3.58 -0.42 -2.52
CA VAL A 109 -2.44 -0.97 -1.78
C VAL A 109 -1.68 0.11 -1.03
N SER A 110 -1.34 1.23 -1.69
CA SER A 110 -0.68 2.36 -1.03
C SER A 110 -1.49 2.89 0.15
N THR A 111 -2.80 3.06 -0.03
CA THR A 111 -3.68 3.59 1.02
C THR A 111 -3.76 2.63 2.20
N ALA A 112 -3.87 1.33 1.96
CA ALA A 112 -3.90 0.33 3.03
C ALA A 112 -2.58 0.33 3.83
N ILE A 113 -1.43 0.34 3.15
CA ILE A 113 -0.11 0.38 3.81
C ILE A 113 0.05 1.66 4.63
N VAL A 114 -0.26 2.82 4.04
CA VAL A 114 -0.15 4.12 4.71
C VAL A 114 -1.02 4.16 5.97
N ARG A 115 -2.27 3.68 5.89
CA ARG A 115 -3.17 3.63 7.04
C ARG A 115 -2.64 2.72 8.13
N ALA A 116 -2.19 1.50 7.79
CA ALA A 116 -1.67 0.57 8.78
C ALA A 116 -0.42 1.12 9.49
N LEU A 117 0.47 1.83 8.77
CA LEU A 117 1.68 2.43 9.34
C LEU A 117 1.40 3.69 10.18
N ALA A 118 0.26 4.34 9.98
CA ALA A 118 -0.09 5.59 10.65
C ALA A 118 -0.97 5.41 11.90
N GLU A 119 -1.42 4.18 12.19
CA GLU A 119 -2.03 3.83 13.48
C GLU A 119 -0.97 3.48 14.53
#